data_AF-F0T739-F1
#
_entry.id   AF-F0T739-F1
#
_cell.length_a   1.000
_cell.length_b   1.000
_cell.length_c   1.000
_cell.angle_alpha   90.00
_cell.angle_beta   90.00
_cell.angle_gamma   90.00
#
_symmetry.space_group_name_H-M   'P 1'
#
loop_
_entity.id
_entity.type
_entity.pdbx_description
1 polymer ?
#
loop_
_entity_poly.entity_id
_entity_poly.type
_entity_poly.pdbx_seq_one_letter_code
_entity_poly.pdbx_strand_id
1 'polypeptide(L)' 'MNSEKINNEKACNDSENEKPEKIEKCYFCLKEFDINKDDSSHYKFGKYPMCAYCSEFYGFYSD' A
#
# COMPACT_ATOMS: atom_id res chain seq x y z
N MET A 1 5.03 -45.44 10.95
CA MET A 1 5.93 -44.28 10.74
C MET A 1 5.08 -43.04 10.67
N ASN A 2 5.48 -42.06 11.46
CA ASN A 2 4.76 -40.82 11.76
C ASN A 2 4.72 -39.84 10.59
N SER A 3 3.87 -38.84 10.81
CA SER A 3 3.98 -37.44 10.36
C SER A 3 3.19 -37.07 9.11
N GLU A 4 2.39 -36.01 9.09
CA GLU A 4 1.94 -35.06 10.11
C GLU A 4 0.72 -34.33 9.50
N LYS A 5 -0.33 -34.09 10.30
CA LYS A 5 -1.43 -33.21 9.93
C LYS A 5 -0.92 -31.77 9.93
N ILE A 6 -1.19 -31.00 8.87
CA ILE A 6 -1.25 -29.53 8.98
C ILE A 6 -2.50 -29.05 8.24
N ASN A 7 -3.57 -28.88 9.01
CA ASN A 7 -4.66 -27.99 8.66
C ASN A 7 -4.13 -26.57 8.86
N ASN A 8 -3.92 -25.81 7.79
CA ASN A 8 -3.72 -24.37 7.89
C ASN A 8 -4.86 -23.66 7.16
N GLU A 9 -6.00 -23.69 7.84
CA GLU A 9 -7.05 -22.70 7.70
C GLU A 9 -6.47 -21.35 8.14
N LYS A 10 -5.74 -20.70 7.23
CA LYS A 10 -5.41 -19.28 7.38
C LYS A 10 -6.67 -18.51 7.01
N ALA A 11 -7.60 -18.46 7.96
CA ALA A 11 -8.58 -17.39 8.01
C ALA A 11 -7.79 -16.08 8.10
N CYS A 12 -7.66 -15.35 6.99
CA CYS A 12 -7.34 -13.93 7.04
C CYS A 12 -8.58 -13.23 7.61
N ASN A 13 -8.67 -13.23 8.94
CA ASN A 13 -9.43 -12.24 9.67
C ASN A 13 -8.68 -10.92 9.55
N ASP A 14 -8.74 -10.29 8.38
CA ASP A 14 -8.57 -8.86 8.31
C ASP A 14 -9.98 -8.29 8.43
N SER A 15 -10.40 -8.05 9.68
CA SER A 15 -11.28 -6.93 9.94
C SER A 15 -10.50 -5.67 9.59
N GLU A 16 -10.32 -5.45 8.29
CA GLU A 16 -9.77 -4.23 7.75
C GLU A 16 -10.80 -3.18 8.13
N ASN A 17 -10.43 -2.36 9.11
CA ASN A 17 -11.15 -1.15 9.44
C ASN A 17 -10.95 -0.27 8.19
N GLU A 18 -11.79 -0.50 7.17
CA GLU A 18 -11.68 0.07 5.83
C GLU A 18 -11.56 1.58 6.00
N LYS A 19 -10.33 2.08 5.92
CA LYS A 19 -10.13 3.52 5.85
C LYS A 19 -10.89 3.97 4.62
N PRO A 20 -11.68 5.05 4.70
CA PRO A 20 -12.46 5.50 3.56
C PRO A 20 -11.53 5.68 2.37
N GLU A 21 -11.91 5.13 1.22
CA GLU A 21 -11.14 5.27 -0.03
C GLU A 21 -10.80 6.73 -0.24
N LYS A 22 -9.52 7.03 -0.44
CA LYS A 22 -9.04 8.40 -0.64
C LYS A 22 -8.28 8.46 -1.95
N ILE A 23 -9.02 8.77 -3.00
CA ILE A 23 -8.48 8.92 -4.34
C ILE A 23 -7.74 10.26 -4.46
N GLU A 24 -6.45 10.18 -4.73
CA GLU A 24 -5.55 11.31 -4.94
C GLU A 24 -4.88 11.17 -6.30
N LYS A 25 -4.30 12.26 -6.80
CA LYS A 25 -3.63 12.27 -8.11
C LYS A 25 -2.12 12.36 -7.94
N CYS A 26 -1.38 11.35 -8.43
CA CYS A 26 0.06 11.30 -8.24
C CYS A 26 0.75 12.52 -8.88
N TYR A 27 1.58 13.20 -8.11
CA TYR A 27 2.31 14.38 -8.56
C TYR A 27 3.26 14.09 -9.75
N PHE A 28 3.82 12.87 -9.82
CA PHE A 28 4.77 12.49 -10.88
C PHE A 28 4.08 11.95 -12.13
N CYS A 29 3.22 10.93 -12.00
CA CYS A 29 2.64 10.25 -13.16
C CYS A 29 1.22 10.74 -13.50
N LEU A 30 0.64 11.64 -12.69
CA LEU A 30 -0.70 12.19 -12.88
C LEU A 30 -1.82 11.15 -12.91
N LYS A 31 -1.55 9.91 -12.49
CA LYS A 31 -2.55 8.86 -12.34
C LYS A 31 -3.28 9.01 -11.01
N GLU A 32 -4.58 8.70 -11.02
CA GLU A 32 -5.39 8.59 -9.82
C GLU A 32 -5.06 7.29 -9.10
N PHE A 33 -4.92 7.34 -7.78
CA PHE A 33 -4.61 6.19 -6.93
C PHE A 33 -5.25 6.40 -5.56
N ASP A 34 -5.51 5.31 -4.85
CA ASP A 34 -6.00 5.38 -3.47
C ASP A 34 -4.82 5.41 -2.50
N ILE A 35 -4.64 6.54 -1.81
CA ILE A 35 -3.55 6.70 -0.85
C ILE A 35 -3.76 5.88 0.43
N ASN A 36 -4.99 5.46 0.72
CA ASN A 36 -5.31 4.67 1.90
C ASN A 36 -5.24 3.16 1.63
N LYS A 37 -5.26 2.75 0.36
CA LYS A 37 -5.22 1.34 -0.07
C LYS A 37 -3.81 0.79 -0.24
N ASP A 38 -2.87 1.64 -0.61
CA ASP A 38 -1.50 1.24 -0.91
C ASP A 38 -0.53 1.65 0.21
N ASP A 39 0.17 0.69 0.84
CA ASP A 39 1.09 0.96 1.97
C ASP A 39 2.26 1.90 1.62
N SER A 40 2.69 1.94 0.36
CA SER A 40 3.84 2.74 -0.09
C SER A 40 3.44 4.13 -0.62
N SER A 41 2.14 4.38 -0.76
CA SER A 41 1.60 5.66 -1.17
C SER A 41 1.70 6.67 -0.04
N HIS A 42 2.28 7.85 -0.30
CA HIS A 42 2.49 8.85 0.73
C HIS A 42 2.52 10.27 0.15
N TYR A 43 2.46 11.28 1.01
CA TYR A 43 2.66 12.66 0.60
C TYR A 43 4.13 13.06 0.72
N LYS A 44 4.76 13.35 -0.42
CA LYS A 44 6.09 13.97 -0.43
C LYS A 44 5.96 15.43 0.03
N PHE A 45 6.85 15.85 0.94
CA PHE A 45 6.81 17.17 1.61
C PHE A 45 5.46 17.50 2.29
N GLY A 46 4.65 16.48 2.63
CA GLY A 46 3.32 16.65 3.22
C GLY A 46 2.28 17.31 2.31
N LYS A 47 2.59 17.52 1.02
CA LYS A 47 1.72 18.23 0.06
C LYS A 47 1.54 17.53 -1.27
N TYR A 48 2.51 16.71 -1.68
CA TYR A 48 2.52 16.12 -3.02
C TYR A 48 2.19 14.62 -2.94
N PRO A 49 0.94 14.22 -3.23
CA PRO A 49 0.56 12.82 -3.21
C PRO A 49 1.38 12.01 -4.22
N MET A 50 1.92 10.89 -3.77
CA MET A 50 2.78 10.02 -4.54
C MET A 50 2.24 8.60 -4.47
N CYS A 51 1.94 8.00 -5.62
CA CYS A 51 1.49 6.61 -5.67
C CYS A 51 2.64 5.66 -5.33
N ALA A 52 2.32 4.46 -4.86
CA ALA A 52 3.28 3.40 -4.54
C ALA A 52 4.33 3.20 -5.66
N TYR A 53 3.91 3.07 -6.92
CA TYR A 53 4.83 2.90 -8.04
C TYR A 53 5.87 4.03 -8.17
N CYS A 54 5.42 5.29 -8.11
CA CYS A 54 6.35 6.42 -8.20
C CYS A 54 7.18 6.54 -6.92
N SER A 55 6.58 6.25 -5.76
CA SER A 55 7.23 6.21 -4.45
C SER A 55 8.38 5.21 -4.44
N GLU A 56 8.20 4.00 -4.97
CA GLU A 56 9.26 3.00 -5.08
C GLU A 56 10.33 3.40 -6.10
N PHE A 57 9.93 3.96 -7.25
CA PHE A 57 10.85 4.33 -8.32
C PHE A 57 11.71 5.54 -7.99
N TYR A 58 11.13 6.56 -7.35
CA TYR A 58 11.80 7.83 -7.02
C TYR A 58 12.13 7.96 -5.51
N GLY A 59 11.75 7.00 -4.68
CA GLY A 59 12.00 6.96 -3.23
C GLY A 59 13.46 6.71 -2.88
N PHE A 60 14.30 6.38 -3.87
CA PHE A 60 15.74 6.22 -3.71
C PHE A 60 16.50 7.55 -3.51
N TYR A 61 15.88 8.71 -3.78
CA TYR A 61 16.53 10.03 -3.69
C TYR A 61 16.20 10.78 -2.40
N SER A 62 16.20 10.09 -1.25
CA SER A 62 15.97 10.71 0.06
C SER A 62 17.00 10.27 1.11
N ASP A 63 18.24 10.06 0.67
CA ASP A 63 19.44 10.07 1.53
C ASP A 63 19.89 11.52 1.79
#